data_AF-A0A9P9D914-F1
#
_entry.id   AF-A0A9P9D914-F1
#
_cell.length_a   1.000
_cell.length_b   1.000
_cell.length_c   1.000
_cell.angle_alpha   90.00
_cell.angle_beta   90.00
_cell.angle_gamma   90.00
#
_symmetry.space_group_name_H-M   'P 1'
#
loop_
_entity.id
_entity.type
_entity.pdbx_description
1 polymer ?
#
loop_
_entity_poly.entity_id
_entity_poly.type
_entity_poly.pdbx_seq_one_letter_code
_entity_poly.pdbx_strand_id
1 'polypeptide(L)' 'MYREVRTVRDLWREWTVGLRGQLAIATLDSRWGSRWRAGQQSEVQWYSLRLEIVKEIRRMA' A
#
# COMPACT_ATOMS: atom_id res chain seq x y z
N MET A 1 -10.33 4.10 -2.19
CA MET A 1 -10.03 2.89 -1.39
C MET A 1 -10.20 1.67 -2.27
N TYR A 2 -9.15 0.87 -2.48
CA TYR A 2 -9.36 -0.50 -2.98
C TYR A 2 -10.31 -1.15 -1.96
N ARG A 3 -11.56 -1.41 -2.34
CA ARG A 3 -12.72 -1.60 -1.42
C ARG A 3 -12.58 -2.79 -0.46
N GLU A 4 -11.48 -3.54 -0.55
CA GLU A 4 -11.26 -4.82 0.10
C GLU A 4 -10.27 -4.75 1.27
N VAL A 5 -9.41 -3.74 1.32
CA VAL A 5 -8.50 -3.59 2.46
C VAL A 5 -9.25 -2.91 3.59
N ARG A 6 -9.78 -3.73 4.50
CA ARG A 6 -10.59 -3.27 5.64
C ARG A 6 -9.86 -3.32 6.98
N THR A 7 -8.77 -4.09 7.05
CA THR A 7 -8.00 -4.26 8.30
C THR A 7 -6.55 -3.85 8.14
N VAL A 8 -5.91 -3.54 9.27
CA VAL A 8 -4.46 -3.28 9.36
C VAL A 8 -3.66 -4.47 8.83
N ARG A 9 -4.12 -5.69 9.11
CA ARG A 9 -3.50 -6.93 8.63
C ARG A 9 -3.58 -7.06 7.10
N ASP A 10 -4.73 -6.74 6.51
CA ASP A 10 -4.90 -6.78 5.05
C ASP A 10 -4.01 -5.74 4.37
N LEU A 11 -3.93 -4.54 4.96
CA LEU A 11 -3.05 -3.49 4.47
C LEU A 11 -1.59 -3.94 4.52
N TRP A 12 -1.16 -4.52 5.64
CA TRP A 12 0.21 -5.03 5.76
C TRP A 12 0.51 -6.13 4.74
N ARG A 13 -0.44 -7.04 4.50
CA ARG A 13 -0.31 -8.10 3.50
C ARG A 13 -0.22 -7.54 2.08
N GLU A 14 -1.09 -6.61 1.70
CA GLU A 14 -1.01 -5.91 0.41
C GLU A 14 0.34 -5.19 0.27
N TRP A 15 0.83 -4.58 1.34
CA TRP A 15 2.08 -3.83 1.33
C TRP A 15 3.33 -4.69 1.15
N THR A 16 3.32 -5.91 1.71
CA THR A 16 4.51 -6.79 1.76
C THR A 16 4.48 -7.93 0.75
N VAL A 17 3.31 -8.50 0.50
CA VAL A 17 3.12 -9.67 -0.39
C VAL A 17 2.46 -9.27 -1.70
N GLY A 18 1.58 -8.27 -1.66
CA GLY A 18 0.70 -7.90 -2.78
C GLY A 18 -0.68 -8.51 -2.64
N LEU A 19 -1.57 -8.13 -3.56
CA LEU A 19 -3.00 -8.46 -3.50
C LEU A 19 -3.46 -8.98 -4.87
N ARG A 20 -4.18 -10.10 -4.90
CA ARG A 20 -4.78 -10.67 -6.13
C ARG A 20 -3.78 -10.87 -7.28
N GLY A 21 -2.59 -11.37 -6.97
CA GLY A 21 -1.54 -11.59 -7.97
C GLY A 21 -0.85 -10.30 -8.47
N GLN A 22 -1.21 -9.14 -7.92
CA GLN A 22 -0.45 -7.91 -8.10
C GLN A 22 0.79 -7.90 -7.20
N LEU A 23 1.78 -7.12 -7.61
CA LEU A 23 2.99 -6.89 -6.82
C LEU A 23 2.66 -6.20 -5.50
N ALA A 24 3.49 -6.46 -4.49
CA ALA A 24 3.45 -5.73 -3.22
C ALA A 24 3.64 -4.23 -3.43
N ILE A 25 2.92 -3.41 -2.67
CA ILE A 25 3.07 -1.94 -2.74
C ILE A 25 4.53 -1.52 -2.49
N ALA A 26 5.23 -2.17 -1.57
CA ALA A 26 6.66 -1.91 -1.34
C ALA A 26 7.52 -2.16 -2.59
N THR A 27 7.20 -3.21 -3.37
CA THR A 27 7.88 -3.49 -4.63
C THR A 27 7.55 -2.45 -5.69
N LEU A 28 6.29 -2.00 -5.74
CA LEU A 28 5.85 -0.96 -6.66
C LEU A 28 6.55 0.37 -6.38
N ASP A 29 6.61 0.79 -5.12
CA ASP A 29 7.33 2.00 -4.69
C ASP A 29 8.83 1.91 -4.99
N SER A 30 9.45 0.77 -4.76
CA SER A 30 10.88 0.58 -5.04
C SER A 30 11.20 0.63 -6.54
N ARG A 31 10.34 0.08 -7.40
CA ARG A 31 10.59 0.00 -8.85
C ARG A 31 10.17 1.27 -9.61
N TRP A 32 9.09 1.92 -9.18
CA TRP A 32 8.45 3.01 -9.95
C TRP A 32 8.18 4.28 -9.14
N GLY A 33 8.42 4.28 -7.83
CA GLY A 33 8.21 5.45 -6.99
C GLY A 33 6.76 5.96 -7.03
N SER A 34 6.55 7.26 -7.16
CA SER A 34 5.19 7.82 -7.27
C SER A 34 4.48 7.48 -8.59
N ARG A 35 5.20 7.03 -9.63
CA ARG A 35 4.63 6.85 -10.98
C ARG A 35 3.64 5.70 -11.05
N TRP A 36 3.78 4.63 -10.25
CA TRP A 36 2.83 3.51 -10.30
C TRP A 36 1.43 3.90 -9.80
N ARG A 37 1.33 4.96 -8.98
CA ARG A 37 0.04 5.51 -8.49
C ARG A 37 -0.51 6.62 -9.37
N ALA A 38 0.28 7.15 -10.31
CA ALA A 38 -0.16 8.19 -11.21
C ALA A 38 -1.26 7.64 -12.13
N GLY A 39 -2.48 8.16 -12.00
CA GLY A 39 -3.66 7.66 -12.71
C GLY A 39 -4.59 6.76 -11.89
N GLN A 40 -4.17 6.35 -10.69
CA GLN A 40 -5.05 5.66 -9.73
C GLN A 40 -5.53 6.66 -8.68
N GLN A 41 -6.63 7.37 -8.95
CA GLN A 41 -7.18 8.44 -8.08
C GLN A 41 -7.31 7.98 -6.62
N SER A 42 -7.72 6.73 -6.39
CA SER A 42 -7.81 6.18 -5.04
C SER A 42 -6.45 6.01 -4.37
N GLU A 43 -5.43 5.56 -5.09
CA GLU A 43 -4.10 5.40 -4.51
C GLU A 43 -3.46 6.76 -4.24
N VAL A 44 -3.65 7.74 -5.12
CA VAL A 44 -3.20 9.12 -4.88
C VAL A 44 -3.83 9.71 -3.61
N GLN A 45 -5.13 9.50 -3.40
CA GLN A 45 -5.84 10.03 -2.23
C GLN A 45 -5.45 9.33 -0.91
N TRP A 46 -5.30 8.01 -0.93
CA TRP A 46 -5.21 7.21 0.31
C TRP A 46 -3.79 6.73 0.64
N TYR A 47 -2.82 6.90 -0.25
CA TYR A 47 -1.47 6.40 -0.04
C TYR A 47 -0.79 6.96 1.21
N SER A 48 -0.89 8.27 1.46
CA SER A 48 -0.23 8.88 2.63
C SER A 48 -0.75 8.28 3.94
N LEU A 49 -2.06 8.08 4.06
CA LEU A 49 -2.66 7.44 5.23
C LEU A 49 -2.14 6.00 5.40
N ARG A 50 -2.14 5.22 4.31
CA ARG A 50 -1.64 3.84 4.32
C ARG A 50 -0.17 3.77 4.70
N LEU A 51 0.63 4.69 4.19
CA LEU A 51 2.05 4.78 4.50
C LEU A 51 2.28 5.07 5.98
N GLU A 52 1.51 5.98 6.60
CA GLU A 52 1.62 6.25 8.04
C GLU A 52 1.25 5.03 8.88
N ILE A 53 0.18 4.31 8.53
CA ILE A 53 -0.18 3.06 9.21
C ILE A 53 0.96 2.03 9.10
N VAL A 54 1.54 1.88 7.91
CA VAL A 54 2.65 0.94 7.67
C VAL A 54 3.92 1.33 8.43
N LYS A 55 4.22 2.63 8.53
CA LYS A 55 5.32 3.13 9.37
C LYS A 55 5.10 2.78 10.83
N GLU A 56 3.88 2.97 11.33
CA GLU A 56 3.57 2.66 12.73
C GLU A 56 3.65 1.15 13.01
N ILE A 57 3.16 0.29 12.10
CA ILE A 57 3.35 -1.17 12.20
C ILE A 57 4.85 -1.50 12.30
N ARG A 58 5.69 -0.92 11.44
CA ARG A 58 7.14 -1.15 11.45
C ARG A 58 7.83 -0.62 12.70
N ARG A 59 7.29 0.42 13.34
CA ARG A 59 7.81 0.96 14.60
C ARG A 59 7.53 0.03 15.78
N MET A 60 6.40 -0.68 15.75
CA MET A 60 5.97 -1.58 16.82
C MET A 60 6.53 -3.01 16.69
N ALA A 61 7.10 -3.35 15.53
CA ALA A 61 7.71 -4.66 15.24
C ALA A 61 9.18 -4.68 15.63
#